data_AF-A0A539DKL7-F1
#
_entry.id   AF-A0A539DKL7-F1
#
_cell.length_a   1.000
_cell.length_b   1.000
_cell.length_c   1.000
_cell.angle_alpha   90.00
_cell.angle_beta   90.00
_cell.angle_gamma   90.00
#
_symmetry.space_group_name_H-M   'P 1'
#
loop_
_entity.id
_entity.type
_entity.pdbx_description
1 polymer ?
#
loop_
_entity_poly.entity_id
_entity_poly.type
_entity_poly.pdbx_seq_one_letter_code
_entity_poly.pdbx_strand_id
1 'polypeptide(L)'
;MGLLKTGLFERHGIRAIGIAGHPDGHPSMNAEECWRFLKLKCADIESRGMAPLIVTQFGFDATPFLVWLKELRARGIGAPVRIGVPGPAKISTLLRFAAHCGVGASANVMAKYGVSLSRLLGSTGPDRLVADLQRGLGPEHGPVRLHFYPFGGLERTVEWIRAYSGAH
;
A
#
# COMPACT_ATOMS: atom_id res chain seq x y z
N MET A 1 13.67 -0.18 17.37
CA MET A 1 14.68 -1.05 16.74
C MET A 1 14.51 -2.47 17.26
N GLY A 2 13.66 -3.25 16.59
CA GLY A 2 13.04 -4.48 17.10
C GLY A 2 13.61 -5.79 16.54
N LEU A 3 12.71 -6.75 16.25
CA LEU A 3 13.03 -8.15 15.88
C LEU A 3 14.11 -8.33 14.79
N LEU A 4 14.22 -7.40 13.83
CA LEU A 4 15.26 -7.42 12.78
C LEU A 4 16.68 -7.54 13.34
N LYS A 5 16.95 -6.95 14.51
CA LYS A 5 18.30 -6.95 15.09
C LYS A 5 18.68 -8.23 15.83
N THR A 6 17.70 -9.08 16.12
CA THR A 6 17.89 -10.29 16.95
C THR A 6 18.56 -11.45 16.21
N GLY A 7 18.61 -11.40 14.87
CA GLY A 7 19.06 -12.50 14.02
C GLY A 7 18.09 -13.69 13.97
N LEU A 8 16.88 -13.58 14.55
CA LEU A 8 15.91 -14.68 14.58
C LEU A 8 15.48 -15.11 13.18
N PHE A 9 15.27 -14.15 12.28
CA PHE A 9 14.72 -14.42 10.96
C PHE A 9 15.67 -15.28 10.10
N GLU A 10 16.94 -14.92 10.09
CA GLU A 10 18.01 -15.62 9.37
C GLU A 10 18.23 -17.02 9.94
N ARG A 11 18.23 -17.15 11.28
CA ARG A 11 18.35 -18.45 11.98
C ARG A 11 17.21 -19.40 11.64
N HIS A 12 16.03 -18.89 11.35
CA HIS A 12 14.86 -19.68 10.93
C HIS A 12 14.71 -19.76 9.41
N GLY A 13 15.72 -19.36 8.63
CA GLY A 13 15.74 -19.51 7.18
C GLY A 13 14.81 -18.54 6.44
N ILE A 14 14.30 -17.50 7.08
CA ILE A 14 13.50 -16.47 6.41
C ILE A 14 14.38 -15.74 5.40
N ARG A 15 13.89 -15.62 4.16
CA ARG A 15 14.62 -15.01 3.03
C ARG A 15 14.11 -13.64 2.63
N ALA A 16 12.90 -13.26 3.06
CA ALA A 16 12.29 -11.99 2.71
C ALA A 16 11.45 -11.46 3.86
N ILE A 17 11.42 -10.14 4.03
CA ILE A 17 10.65 -9.47 5.08
C ILE A 17 9.79 -8.37 4.46
N GLY A 18 8.49 -8.46 4.71
CA GLY A 18 7.53 -7.42 4.39
C GLY A 18 7.58 -6.27 5.40
N ILE A 19 7.68 -5.04 4.92
CA ILE A 19 7.61 -3.83 5.74
C ILE A 19 6.54 -2.86 5.21
N ALA A 20 5.95 -2.08 6.11
CA ALA A 20 4.91 -1.12 5.75
C ALA A 20 5.48 0.09 4.97
N GLY A 21 4.75 0.51 3.93
CA GLY A 21 4.94 1.77 3.21
C GLY A 21 3.74 2.72 3.42
N HIS A 22 3.99 4.02 3.41
CA HIS A 22 2.98 5.03 3.75
C HIS A 22 2.87 6.15 2.69
N PRO A 23 2.28 5.88 1.51
CA PRO A 23 2.09 6.87 0.45
C PRO A 23 1.34 8.12 0.91
N ASP A 24 0.38 7.94 1.80
CA ASP A 24 -0.46 9.00 2.37
C ASP A 24 0.06 9.57 3.70
N GLY A 25 1.28 9.19 4.10
CA GLY A 25 1.86 9.54 5.40
C GLY A 25 1.43 8.62 6.55
N HIS A 26 1.93 8.91 7.75
CA HIS A 26 1.73 8.10 8.95
C HIS A 26 1.23 9.00 10.11
N PRO A 27 0.25 8.57 10.92
CA PRO A 27 -0.37 9.43 11.95
C PRO A 27 0.60 9.90 13.04
N SER A 28 1.68 9.13 13.28
CA SER A 28 2.65 9.39 14.36
C SER A 28 4.05 9.73 13.85
N MET A 29 4.24 9.95 12.55
CA MET A 29 5.55 10.27 11.98
C MET A 29 5.38 11.33 10.87
N ASN A 30 6.27 12.31 10.84
CA ASN A 30 6.34 13.22 9.71
C ASN A 30 6.91 12.52 8.46
N ALA A 31 6.89 13.20 7.31
CA ALA A 31 7.32 12.62 6.04
C ALA A 31 8.79 12.19 6.04
N GLU A 32 9.69 13.02 6.58
CA GLU A 32 11.12 12.71 6.64
C GLU A 32 11.42 11.54 7.59
N GLU A 33 10.70 11.44 8.71
CA GLU A 33 10.77 10.28 9.60
C GLU A 33 10.33 9.00 8.90
N CYS A 34 9.23 9.04 8.15
CA CYS A 34 8.75 7.90 7.37
C CYS A 34 9.83 7.41 6.39
N TRP A 35 10.44 8.33 5.64
CA TRP A 35 11.51 8.01 4.70
C TRP A 35 12.75 7.44 5.38
N ARG A 36 13.20 8.09 6.46
CA ARG A 36 14.36 7.64 7.25
C ARG A 36 14.15 6.22 7.76
N PHE A 37 12.99 5.93 8.36
CA PHE A 37 12.72 4.59 8.89
C PHE A 37 12.52 3.54 7.80
N LEU A 38 11.91 3.89 6.67
CA LEU A 38 11.78 2.97 5.54
C LEU A 38 13.16 2.59 4.99
N LYS A 39 14.03 3.58 4.77
CA LYS A 39 15.41 3.36 4.30
C LYS A 39 16.22 2.51 5.28
N LEU A 40 16.14 2.82 6.58
CA LEU A 40 16.81 2.03 7.62
C LEU A 40 16.34 0.58 7.64
N LYS A 41 15.02 0.34 7.55
CA LYS A 41 14.47 -1.03 7.52
C LYS A 41 14.93 -1.81 6.30
N CYS A 42 14.92 -1.20 5.10
CA CYS A 42 15.43 -1.85 3.89
C CYS A 42 16.91 -2.23 4.05
N ALA A 43 17.75 -1.29 4.47
CA ALA A 43 19.18 -1.54 4.66
C ALA A 43 19.46 -2.60 5.74
N ASP A 44 18.72 -2.58 6.85
CA ASP A 44 18.84 -3.59 7.90
C ASP A 44 18.49 -4.99 7.37
N ILE A 45 17.45 -5.12 6.52
CA ILE A 45 17.04 -6.39 5.92
C ILE A 45 18.09 -6.87 4.90
N GLU A 46 18.57 -5.99 4.02
CA GLU A 46 19.54 -6.31 2.98
C GLU A 46 20.91 -6.69 3.54
N SER A 47 21.41 -5.94 4.54
CA SER A 47 22.69 -6.23 5.21
C SER A 47 22.72 -7.60 5.90
N ARG A 48 21.55 -8.20 6.12
CA ARG A 48 21.35 -9.52 6.71
C ARG A 48 21.11 -10.62 5.67
N GLY A 49 21.26 -10.31 4.38
CA GLY A 49 21.09 -11.28 3.29
C GLY A 49 19.63 -11.67 3.03
N MET A 50 18.67 -10.85 3.46
CA MET A 50 17.25 -11.03 3.19
C MET A 50 16.74 -9.98 2.19
N ALA A 51 15.65 -10.28 1.50
CA ALA A 51 15.02 -9.37 0.55
C ALA A 51 13.93 -8.51 1.23
N PRO A 52 14.02 -7.18 1.19
CA PRO A 52 12.91 -6.33 1.63
C PRO A 52 11.78 -6.36 0.60
N LEU A 53 10.54 -6.36 1.09
CA LEU A 53 9.33 -6.15 0.30
C LEU A 53 8.51 -5.07 0.99
N ILE A 54 8.09 -4.04 0.25
CA ILE A 54 7.26 -2.98 0.83
C ILE A 54 5.80 -3.28 0.52
N VAL A 55 4.93 -3.21 1.53
CA VAL A 55 3.48 -3.33 1.38
C VAL A 55 2.85 -2.05 1.89
N THR A 56 2.12 -1.32 1.03
CA THR A 56 1.49 -0.07 1.45
C THR A 56 0.18 -0.33 2.18
N GLN A 57 -0.28 0.65 2.95
CA GLN A 57 -1.70 0.68 3.33
C GLN A 57 -2.58 0.76 2.06
N PHE A 58 -3.85 0.39 2.20
CA PHE A 58 -4.83 0.62 1.13
C PHE A 58 -5.17 2.10 0.97
N GLY A 59 -5.55 2.47 -0.26
CA GLY A 59 -6.00 3.81 -0.60
C GLY A 59 -7.16 3.78 -1.60
N PHE A 60 -7.59 4.97 -2.02
CA PHE A 60 -8.72 5.15 -2.94
C PHE A 60 -8.37 6.00 -4.18
N ASP A 61 -7.18 6.60 -4.20
CA ASP A 61 -6.66 7.41 -5.29
C ASP A 61 -5.30 6.86 -5.74
N ALA A 62 -5.07 6.75 -7.04
CA ALA A 62 -3.79 6.30 -7.59
C ALA A 62 -2.67 7.34 -7.39
N THR A 63 -3.01 8.64 -7.38
CA THR A 63 -2.04 9.74 -7.40
C THR A 63 -1.02 9.67 -6.25
N PRO A 64 -1.42 9.50 -4.98
CA PRO A 64 -0.47 9.38 -3.88
C PRO A 64 0.51 8.21 -4.05
N PHE A 65 0.04 7.06 -4.57
CA PHE A 65 0.91 5.92 -4.83
C PHE A 65 1.96 6.22 -5.89
N LEU A 66 1.54 6.81 -7.02
CA LEU A 66 2.44 7.11 -8.14
C LEU A 66 3.52 8.13 -7.73
N VAL A 67 3.12 9.21 -7.06
CA VAL A 67 4.06 10.22 -6.54
C VAL A 67 5.02 9.60 -5.55
N TRP A 68 4.51 8.85 -4.58
CA TRP A 68 5.33 8.22 -3.56
C TRP A 68 6.30 7.18 -4.13
N LEU A 69 5.90 6.42 -5.15
CA LEU A 69 6.75 5.45 -5.84
C LEU A 69 7.90 6.13 -6.60
N LYS A 70 7.65 7.25 -7.28
CA LYS A 70 8.71 8.03 -7.93
C LYS A 70 9.72 8.52 -6.89
N GLU A 71 9.24 9.05 -5.77
CA GLU A 71 10.07 9.53 -4.67
C GLU A 71 10.89 8.39 -4.02
N LEU A 72 10.27 7.21 -3.83
CA LEU A 72 10.92 6.01 -3.33
C LEU A 72 12.14 5.64 -4.20
N ARG A 73 11.99 5.69 -5.53
CA ARG A 73 13.09 5.42 -6.47
C ARG A 73 14.14 6.53 -6.46
N ALA A 74 13.73 7.80 -6.43
CA ALA A 74 14.66 8.93 -6.33
C ALA A 74 15.54 8.86 -5.06
N ARG A 75 15.02 8.27 -3.98
CA ARG A 75 15.73 8.02 -2.71
C ARG A 75 16.64 6.79 -2.73
N GLY A 76 16.74 6.10 -3.87
CA GLY A 76 17.59 4.92 -4.06
C GLY A 76 17.04 3.64 -3.44
N ILE A 77 15.76 3.60 -3.07
CA ILE A 77 15.15 2.40 -2.49
C ILE A 77 14.60 1.54 -3.64
N GLY A 78 15.31 0.43 -3.93
CA GLY A 78 14.98 -0.49 -5.02
C GLY A 78 13.99 -1.61 -4.67
N ALA A 79 13.60 -1.73 -3.39
CA ALA A 79 12.72 -2.80 -2.94
C ALA A 79 11.40 -2.86 -3.73
N PRO A 80 10.90 -4.06 -4.09
CA PRO A 80 9.60 -4.21 -4.74
C PRO A 80 8.47 -3.73 -3.83
N VAL A 81 7.43 -3.18 -4.46
CA VAL A 81 6.28 -2.60 -3.75
C VAL A 81 5.01 -3.37 -4.09
N ARG A 82 4.21 -3.66 -3.06
CA ARG A 82 2.83 -4.11 -3.17
C ARG A 82 1.90 -2.98 -2.76
N ILE A 83 1.13 -2.46 -3.72
CA ILE A 83 0.13 -1.43 -3.49
C ILE A 83 -1.10 -2.06 -2.86
N GLY A 84 -1.48 -1.55 -1.69
CA GLY A 84 -2.69 -1.90 -1.00
C GLY A 84 -3.94 -1.46 -1.77
N VAL A 85 -4.81 -2.41 -2.09
CA VAL A 85 -6.08 -2.17 -2.80
C VAL A 85 -7.22 -2.79 -1.98
N PRO A 86 -8.28 -2.05 -1.65
CA PRO A 86 -9.43 -2.65 -1.00
C PRO A 86 -10.20 -3.54 -2.00
N GLY A 87 -10.53 -4.77 -1.60
CA GLY A 87 -11.46 -5.60 -2.36
C GLY A 87 -12.89 -5.01 -2.36
N PRO A 88 -13.81 -5.53 -3.21
CA PRO A 88 -15.18 -5.05 -3.28
C PRO A 88 -15.88 -5.12 -1.91
N ALA A 89 -16.37 -3.97 -1.44
CA ALA A 89 -17.00 -3.86 -0.12
C ALA A 89 -17.97 -2.67 -0.05
N LYS A 90 -18.81 -2.63 1.00
CA LYS A 90 -19.64 -1.46 1.28
C LYS A 90 -18.73 -0.27 1.66
N ILE A 91 -19.05 0.94 1.18
CA ILE A 91 -18.29 2.16 1.51
C ILE A 91 -18.17 2.35 3.03
N SER A 92 -19.22 2.05 3.79
CA SER A 92 -19.21 2.11 5.26
C SER A 92 -18.18 1.14 5.89
N THR A 93 -17.98 -0.04 5.30
CA THR A 93 -16.94 -0.99 5.71
C THR A 93 -15.56 -0.41 5.44
N LEU A 94 -15.34 0.14 4.24
CA LEU A 94 -14.06 0.73 3.85
C LEU A 94 -13.68 1.92 4.74
N LEU A 95 -14.64 2.80 5.04
CA LEU A 95 -14.46 3.93 5.95
C LEU A 95 -14.13 3.48 7.38
N ARG A 96 -14.77 2.43 7.88
CA ARG A 96 -14.48 1.87 9.20
C ARG A 96 -13.04 1.35 9.29
N PHE A 97 -12.58 0.63 8.27
CA PHE A 97 -11.19 0.15 8.23
C PHE A 97 -10.19 1.29 8.05
N ALA A 98 -10.50 2.31 7.26
CA ALA A 98 -9.64 3.48 7.12
C ALA A 98 -9.43 4.16 8.48
N ALA A 99 -10.51 4.33 9.25
CA ALA A 99 -10.43 4.88 10.61
C ALA A 99 -9.46 4.12 11.53
N HIS A 100 -9.42 2.79 11.45
CA HIS A 100 -8.46 1.99 12.21
C HIS A 100 -7.01 2.13 11.74
N CYS A 101 -6.77 2.47 10.48
CA CYS A 101 -5.44 2.68 9.92
C CYS A 101 -4.84 4.05 10.26
N GLY A 102 -5.36 4.74 11.29
CA GLY A 102 -4.91 6.08 11.69
C GLY A 102 -5.46 7.19 10.80
N VAL A 103 -6.38 6.86 9.89
CA VAL A 103 -7.19 7.80 9.12
C VAL A 103 -8.48 8.05 9.90
N GLY A 104 -8.35 8.41 11.19
CA GLY A 104 -9.45 8.48 12.15
C GLY A 104 -10.56 9.42 11.68
N ALA A 105 -11.81 9.05 11.96
CA ALA A 105 -13.07 9.73 11.62
C ALA A 105 -13.13 11.21 12.06
N SER A 106 -12.38 12.03 11.36
CA SER A 106 -12.23 13.47 11.58
C SER A 106 -12.54 14.18 10.27
N ALA A 107 -12.88 15.47 10.34
CA ALA A 107 -13.06 16.33 9.17
C ALA A 107 -11.91 16.20 8.14
N ASN A 108 -10.71 15.81 8.58
CA ASN A 108 -9.56 15.53 7.72
C ASN A 108 -9.72 14.31 6.81
N VAL A 109 -10.53 13.30 7.16
CA VAL A 109 -10.85 12.18 6.25
C VAL A 109 -11.84 12.62 5.18
N MET A 110 -12.82 13.44 5.57
CA MET A 110 -13.78 14.01 4.62
C MET A 110 -13.15 15.12 3.77
N ALA A 111 -12.09 15.79 4.22
CA ALA A 111 -11.29 16.70 3.42
C ALA A 111 -10.28 15.94 2.53
N LYS A 112 -9.54 14.97 3.09
CA LYS A 112 -8.53 14.16 2.38
C LYS A 112 -9.15 13.21 1.36
N TYR A 113 -10.33 12.68 1.67
CA TYR A 113 -11.05 11.75 0.82
C TYR A 113 -12.41 12.27 0.37
N GLY A 114 -12.86 13.50 0.63
CA GLY A 114 -14.18 13.97 0.16
C GLY A 114 -14.34 13.90 -1.35
N VAL A 115 -13.31 14.35 -2.06
CA VAL A 115 -13.20 14.21 -3.53
C VAL A 115 -12.94 12.76 -3.95
N SER A 116 -12.32 11.93 -3.11
CA SER A 116 -12.05 10.51 -3.41
C SER A 116 -13.28 9.63 -3.12
N LEU A 117 -14.14 10.03 -2.18
CA LEU A 117 -15.40 9.42 -1.80
C LEU A 117 -16.45 9.65 -2.88
N SER A 118 -16.46 10.82 -3.53
CA SER A 118 -17.27 11.01 -4.74
C SER A 118 -16.84 10.10 -5.90
N ARG A 119 -15.60 9.60 -5.90
CA ARG A 119 -15.15 8.55 -6.85
C ARG A 119 -15.60 7.14 -6.44
N LEU A 120 -15.92 6.93 -5.17
CA LEU A 120 -16.57 5.71 -4.68
C LEU A 120 -18.09 5.73 -4.92
N LEU A 121 -18.68 6.90 -5.15
CA LEU A 121 -20.06 7.03 -5.63
C LEU A 121 -20.13 6.55 -7.10
N GLY A 122 -20.55 5.31 -7.30
CA GLY A 122 -20.76 4.72 -8.63
C GLY A 122 -19.91 3.47 -8.92
N SER A 123 -18.86 3.21 -8.14
CA SER A 123 -18.11 1.95 -8.20
C SER A 123 -17.88 1.39 -6.79
N THR A 124 -18.52 0.26 -6.49
CA THR A 124 -18.40 -0.46 -5.20
C THR A 124 -17.19 -1.39 -5.14
N GLY A 125 -16.24 -1.23 -6.07
CA GLY A 125 -15.09 -2.10 -6.28
C GLY A 125 -13.80 -1.32 -6.59
N PRO A 126 -12.65 -2.02 -6.63
CA PRO A 126 -11.34 -1.41 -6.86
C PRO A 126 -11.08 -0.97 -8.31
N ASP A 127 -12.06 -1.12 -9.20
CA ASP A 127 -11.98 -0.92 -10.65
C ASP A 127 -11.31 0.40 -11.02
N ARG A 128 -11.79 1.52 -10.47
CA ARG A 128 -11.25 2.83 -10.79
C ARG A 128 -9.80 2.98 -10.34
N LEU A 129 -9.50 2.60 -9.10
CA LEU A 129 -8.15 2.68 -8.55
C LEU A 129 -7.18 1.83 -9.38
N VAL A 130 -7.57 0.59 -9.71
CA VAL A 130 -6.72 -0.33 -10.48
C VAL A 130 -6.54 0.17 -11.91
N ALA A 131 -7.59 0.69 -12.56
CA ALA A 131 -7.49 1.27 -13.89
C ALA A 131 -6.61 2.55 -13.92
N ASP A 132 -6.75 3.41 -12.91
CA ASP A 132 -5.91 4.61 -12.75
C ASP A 132 -4.43 4.24 -12.51
N LEU A 133 -4.17 3.22 -11.66
CA LEU A 133 -2.83 2.68 -11.45
C LEU A 133 -2.25 2.06 -12.72
N GLN A 134 -3.04 1.27 -13.47
CA GLN A 134 -2.59 0.66 -14.72
C GLN A 134 -2.20 1.73 -15.75
N ARG A 135 -2.94 2.84 -15.84
CA ARG A 135 -2.59 3.96 -16.73
C ARG A 135 -1.39 4.77 -16.26
N GLY A 136 -1.23 4.92 -14.95
CA GLY A 136 -0.21 5.80 -14.37
C GLY A 136 1.14 5.13 -14.07
N LEU A 137 1.17 3.81 -13.88
CA LEU A 137 2.40 3.07 -13.63
C LEU A 137 3.24 2.99 -14.90
N GLY A 138 4.54 3.13 -14.71
CA GLY A 138 5.57 3.15 -15.76
C GLY A 138 6.93 2.72 -15.19
N PRO A 139 7.96 2.57 -16.04
CA PRO A 139 9.27 2.08 -15.62
C PRO A 139 9.90 2.84 -14.45
N GLU A 140 9.61 4.14 -14.31
CA GLU A 140 10.14 4.98 -13.24
C GLU A 140 9.63 4.62 -11.84
N HIS A 141 8.58 3.79 -11.75
CA HIS A 141 8.00 3.33 -10.48
C HIS A 141 8.62 2.02 -9.99
N GLY A 142 9.40 1.33 -10.84
CA GLY A 142 10.04 0.04 -10.54
C GLY A 142 9.04 -1.11 -10.35
N PRO A 143 9.47 -2.23 -9.74
CA PRO A 143 8.63 -3.43 -9.63
C PRO A 143 7.46 -3.23 -8.65
N VAL A 144 6.25 -3.24 -9.18
CA VAL A 144 5.00 -3.04 -8.45
C VAL A 144 4.04 -4.21 -8.67
N ARG A 145 3.34 -4.62 -7.62
CA ARG A 145 2.20 -5.56 -7.66
C ARG A 145 1.06 -5.03 -6.81
N LEU A 146 -0.14 -5.60 -6.96
CA LEU A 146 -1.27 -5.30 -6.09
C LEU A 146 -1.27 -6.25 -4.87
N HIS A 147 -1.77 -5.75 -3.75
CA HIS A 147 -2.09 -6.51 -2.54
C HIS A 147 -3.50 -6.18 -2.11
N PHE A 148 -4.40 -7.15 -2.25
CA PHE A 148 -5.81 -6.95 -1.94
C PHE A 148 -6.08 -7.13 -0.45
N TYR A 149 -6.81 -6.18 0.11
CA TYR A 149 -7.41 -6.27 1.44
C TYR A 149 -8.89 -6.69 1.27
N PRO A 150 -9.26 -7.95 1.54
CA PRO A 150 -10.57 -8.50 1.19
C PRO A 150 -11.66 -8.12 2.22
N PHE A 151 -11.83 -6.83 2.51
CA PHE A 151 -12.72 -6.34 3.56
C PHE A 151 -14.20 -6.70 3.37
N GLY A 152 -14.64 -6.91 2.13
CA GLY A 152 -15.99 -7.37 1.81
C GLY A 152 -16.13 -8.89 1.64
N GLY A 153 -15.06 -9.65 1.89
CA GLY A 153 -15.00 -11.10 1.73
C GLY A 153 -13.95 -11.55 0.72
N LEU A 154 -13.31 -12.68 1.00
CA LEU A 154 -12.29 -13.27 0.13
C LEU A 154 -12.87 -13.70 -1.22
N GLU A 155 -14.01 -14.38 -1.22
CA GLU A 155 -14.69 -14.88 -2.43
C GLU A 155 -14.97 -13.75 -3.43
N ARG A 156 -15.69 -12.71 -3.00
CA ARG A 156 -15.98 -11.52 -3.82
C ARG A 156 -14.73 -10.83 -4.36
N THR A 157 -13.64 -10.85 -3.59
CA THR A 157 -12.36 -10.28 -4.02
C THR A 157 -11.71 -11.14 -5.11
N VAL A 158 -11.72 -12.46 -4.95
CA VAL A 158 -11.19 -13.41 -5.94
C VAL A 158 -12.03 -13.39 -7.22
N GLU A 159 -13.35 -13.36 -7.12
CA GLU A 159 -14.26 -13.22 -8.26
C GLU A 159 -13.97 -11.96 -9.05
N TRP A 160 -13.83 -10.83 -8.35
CA TRP A 160 -13.47 -9.57 -8.99
C TRP A 160 -12.11 -9.63 -9.68
N ILE A 161 -11.09 -10.23 -9.06
CA ILE A 161 -9.76 -10.40 -9.68
C ILE A 161 -9.88 -11.23 -10.96
N ARG A 162 -10.61 -12.35 -10.93
CA ARG A 162 -10.80 -13.21 -12.10
C ARG A 162 -11.51 -12.47 -13.23
N ALA A 163 -12.57 -11.73 -12.92
CA ALA A 163 -13.33 -10.96 -13.91
C ALA A 163 -12.48 -9.83 -14.51
N TYR A 164 -11.76 -9.07 -13.68
CA TYR A 164 -10.92 -7.97 -14.14
C TYR A 164 -9.76 -8.45 -15.00
N SER A 165 -9.07 -9.52 -14.60
CA SER A 165 -7.97 -10.13 -15.38
C SER A 165 -8.43 -10.85 -16.65
N GLY A 166 -9.69 -11.26 -16.76
CA GLY A 166 -10.22 -11.84 -18.00
C GLY A 166 -10.56 -10.78 -19.06
N ALA A 167 -10.74 -9.53 -18.64
CA ALA A 167 -11.14 -8.41 -19.51
C ALA A 167 -9.97 -7.55 -20.01
N HIS A 168 -8.75 -7.74 -19.50
CA HIS A 168 -7.54 -6.95 -19.79
C HIS A 168 -6.34 -7.87 -20.05
#